data_AF-W5T7E1-F1
#
_entry.id   AF-W5T7E1-F1
#
_cell.length_a   1.000
_cell.length_b   1.000
_cell.length_c   1.000
_cell.angle_alpha   90.00
_cell.angle_beta   90.00
_cell.angle_gamma   90.00
#
_symmetry.space_group_name_H-M   'P 1'
#
loop_
_entity.id
_entity.type
_entity.pdbx_description
1 polymer ?
#
loop_
_entity_poly.entity_id
_entity_poly.type
_entity_poly.pdbx_seq_one_letter_code
_entity_poly.pdbx_strand_id
1 'polypeptide(L)'
;MGLAQPVITQQMVIAELTKAGINRDIAIDLSYRYYKNELTYKDIEYLETTFNLKLEKVEATLQAEIQRVETTLKSDIRDLDIKIDTVRSGLKSDIKGLDNKIDTVENNLNTKIDTKFNELDTKIDVNKMELNSILRLHGWMFGTLITLNIGIFLTLMSIVYSLLNK
;
A
#
# COMPACT_ATOMS: atom_id res chain seq x y z
N MET A 1 39.91 -80.53 22.60
CA MET A 1 38.83 -80.32 23.60
C MET A 1 38.05 -79.09 23.18
N GLY A 2 36.78 -79.23 22.81
CA GLY A 2 35.92 -78.07 22.55
C GLY A 2 35.68 -77.33 23.87
N LEU A 3 35.85 -76.01 23.87
CA LEU A 3 35.55 -75.17 25.04
C LEU A 3 34.06 -75.34 25.40
N ALA A 4 33.76 -75.46 26.69
CA ALA A 4 32.38 -75.51 27.18
C ALA A 4 31.66 -74.22 26.77
N GLN A 5 30.55 -74.34 26.03
CA GLN A 5 29.74 -73.18 25.69
C GLN A 5 29.06 -72.64 26.97
N PRO A 6 29.08 -71.32 27.21
CA PRO A 6 28.41 -70.74 28.36
C PRO A 6 26.90 -70.97 28.27
N VAL A 7 26.31 -71.43 29.37
CA VAL A 7 24.85 -71.62 29.49
C VAL A 7 24.21 -70.27 29.81
N ILE A 8 23.37 -69.74 28.90
CA ILE A 8 22.66 -68.48 29.12
C ILE A 8 21.52 -68.71 30.10
N THR A 9 21.59 -68.20 31.34
CA THR A 9 20.55 -68.37 32.39
C THR A 9 19.32 -67.46 32.20
N GLN A 10 18.14 -67.82 32.73
CA GLN A 10 16.96 -66.91 32.72
C GLN A 10 17.28 -65.55 33.34
N GLN A 11 18.04 -65.54 34.45
CA GLN A 11 18.44 -64.31 35.13
C GLN A 11 19.29 -63.39 34.24
N MET A 12 20.17 -63.97 33.40
CA MET A 12 20.96 -63.22 32.42
C MET A 12 20.06 -62.61 31.34
N VAL A 13 19.07 -63.35 30.84
CA VAL A 13 18.12 -62.85 29.83
C VAL A 13 17.26 -61.73 30.41
N ILE A 14 16.71 -61.90 31.62
CA ILE A 14 15.93 -60.84 32.31
C ILE A 14 16.78 -59.58 32.50
N ALA A 15 18.04 -59.73 32.90
CA ALA A 15 18.94 -58.60 33.11
C ALA A 15 19.18 -57.81 31.81
N GLU A 16 19.47 -58.51 30.70
CA GLU A 16 19.67 -57.86 29.39
C GLU A 16 18.39 -57.24 28.83
N LEU A 17 17.23 -57.90 28.93
CA LEU A 17 15.95 -57.34 28.49
C LEU A 17 15.55 -56.10 29.30
N THR A 18 15.75 -56.13 30.62
CA THR A 18 15.51 -54.97 31.48
C THR A 18 16.46 -53.82 31.15
N LYS A 19 17.73 -54.13 30.85
CA LYS A 19 18.72 -53.15 30.41
C LYS A 19 18.38 -52.53 29.05
N ALA A 20 17.73 -53.29 28.16
CA ALA A 20 17.15 -52.80 26.91
C ALA A 20 15.86 -51.96 27.11
N GLY A 21 15.44 -51.72 28.36
CA GLY A 21 14.27 -50.90 28.69
C GLY A 21 12.95 -51.65 28.68
N ILE A 22 12.95 -52.97 28.53
CA ILE A 22 11.73 -53.78 28.60
C ILE A 22 11.28 -53.84 30.06
N ASN A 23 9.97 -53.64 30.28
CA ASN A 23 9.36 -53.75 31.60
C ASN A 23 9.74 -55.10 32.25
N ARG A 24 10.11 -55.07 33.54
CA ARG A 24 10.64 -56.23 34.25
C ARG A 24 9.70 -57.46 34.22
N ASP A 25 8.40 -57.27 34.34
CA ASP A 25 7.43 -58.36 34.33
C ASP A 25 7.33 -58.99 32.92
N ILE A 26 7.41 -58.15 31.88
CA ILE A 26 7.49 -58.58 30.48
C ILE A 26 8.81 -59.31 30.22
N ALA A 27 9.94 -58.81 30.74
CA ALA A 27 11.24 -59.45 30.62
C ALA A 27 11.29 -60.83 31.28
N ILE A 28 10.61 -61.00 32.42
CA ILE A 28 10.44 -62.31 33.09
C ILE A 28 9.62 -63.26 32.22
N ASP A 29 8.47 -62.83 31.72
CA ASP A 29 7.61 -63.64 30.83
C ASP A 29 8.34 -64.05 29.54
N LEU A 30 9.02 -63.12 28.87
CA LEU A 30 9.83 -63.40 27.67
C LEU A 30 10.99 -64.36 27.95
N SER A 31 11.69 -64.17 29.07
CA SER A 31 12.76 -65.08 29.49
C SER A 31 12.24 -66.49 29.78
N TYR A 32 11.02 -66.62 30.32
CA TYR A 32 10.39 -67.91 30.56
C TYR A 32 10.05 -68.59 29.23
N ARG A 33 9.42 -67.88 28.30
CA ARG A 33 9.04 -68.39 26.96
C ARG A 33 10.24 -68.78 26.11
N TYR A 34 11.33 -68.00 26.15
CA TYR A 34 12.60 -68.34 25.49
C TYR A 34 13.11 -69.71 25.95
N TYR A 35 13.12 -69.92 27.26
CA TYR A 35 13.58 -71.17 27.88
C TYR A 35 12.70 -72.39 27.62
N LYS A 36 11.40 -72.15 27.40
CA LYS A 36 10.43 -73.19 27.03
C LYS A 36 10.34 -73.43 25.52
N ASN A 37 11.13 -72.73 24.71
CA ASN A 37 11.02 -72.69 23.24
C ASN A 37 9.61 -72.27 22.75
N GLU A 38 8.88 -71.52 23.58
CA GLU A 38 7.57 -70.95 23.26
C GLU A 38 7.69 -69.62 22.52
N LEU A 39 8.89 -69.02 22.50
CA LEU A 39 9.22 -67.87 21.66
C LEU A 39 10.09 -68.35 20.50
N THR A 40 9.52 -68.38 19.30
CA THR A 40 10.20 -68.87 18.11
C THR A 40 10.71 -67.73 17.24
N TYR A 41 11.66 -68.03 16.35
CA TYR A 41 12.13 -67.09 15.32
C TYR A 41 10.96 -66.51 14.48
N LYS A 42 9.91 -67.32 14.24
CA LYS A 42 8.73 -66.89 13.48
C LYS A 42 7.91 -65.82 14.21
N ASP A 43 7.87 -65.85 15.54
CA ASP A 43 7.15 -64.84 16.33
C ASP A 43 7.88 -63.49 16.26
N ILE A 44 9.20 -63.51 16.28
CA ILE A 44 10.05 -62.31 16.13
C ILE A 44 9.92 -61.75 14.71
N GLU A 45 10.01 -62.61 13.70
CA GLU A 45 9.81 -62.24 12.28
C GLU A 45 8.42 -61.63 12.04
N TYR A 46 7.37 -62.21 12.64
CA TYR A 46 6.02 -61.66 12.58
C TYR A 46 5.89 -60.27 13.23
N LEU A 47 6.53 -60.08 14.39
CA LEU A 47 6.55 -58.77 15.06
C LEU A 47 7.30 -57.74 14.22
N GLU A 48 8.49 -58.08 13.72
CA GLU A 48 9.30 -57.21 12.87
C GLU A 48 8.53 -56.76 11.63
N THR A 49 7.96 -57.72 10.89
CA THR A 49 7.14 -57.42 9.71
C THR A 49 5.93 -56.55 10.05
N THR A 50 5.24 -56.84 11.16
CA THR A 50 4.09 -56.03 11.61
C THR A 50 4.49 -54.61 12.00
N PHE A 51 5.62 -54.44 12.70
CA PHE A 51 6.11 -53.11 13.09
C PHE A 51 6.57 -52.30 11.88
N ASN A 52 7.31 -52.90 10.95
CA ASN A 52 7.75 -52.24 9.72
C ASN A 52 6.55 -51.76 8.89
N LEU A 53 5.53 -52.62 8.70
CA LEU A 53 4.30 -52.24 7.99
C LEU A 53 3.56 -51.08 8.68
N LYS A 54 3.51 -51.06 10.01
CA LYS A 54 2.90 -49.95 10.76
C LYS A 54 3.70 -48.66 10.60
N LEU A 55 5.04 -48.75 10.61
CA LEU A 55 5.91 -47.60 10.44
C LEU A 55 5.77 -47.00 9.03
N GLU A 56 5.79 -47.84 8.00
CA GLU A 56 5.54 -47.43 6.61
C GLU A 56 4.17 -46.74 6.46
N LYS A 57 3.13 -47.28 7.09
CA LYS A 57 1.79 -46.68 7.05
C LYS A 57 1.74 -45.30 7.74
N VAL A 58 2.46 -45.14 8.85
CA VAL A 58 2.58 -43.84 9.54
C VAL A 58 3.33 -42.84 8.66
N GLU A 59 4.45 -43.25 8.07
CA GLU A 59 5.24 -42.39 7.18
C GLU A 59 4.42 -41.93 5.97
N ALA A 60 3.74 -42.87 5.30
CA ALA A 60 2.88 -42.55 4.17
C ALA A 60 1.72 -41.61 4.54
N THR A 61 1.12 -41.79 5.73
CA THR A 61 0.04 -40.92 6.21
C THR A 61 0.56 -39.50 6.49
N LEU A 62 1.72 -39.37 7.15
CA LEU A 62 2.33 -38.08 7.44
C LEU A 62 2.74 -37.36 6.15
N GLN A 63 3.35 -38.06 5.20
CA GLN A 63 3.73 -37.49 3.91
C GLN A 63 2.51 -36.97 3.15
N ALA A 64 1.41 -37.73 3.14
CA ALA A 64 0.16 -37.31 2.52
C ALA A 64 -0.45 -36.08 3.19
N GLU A 65 -0.42 -35.99 4.53
CA GLU A 65 -0.94 -34.83 5.26
C GLU A 65 -0.09 -33.58 5.00
N ILE A 66 1.25 -33.72 4.99
CA ILE A 66 2.16 -32.62 4.64
C ILE A 66 1.87 -32.10 3.23
N GLN A 67 1.76 -33.00 2.24
CA GLN A 67 1.44 -32.62 0.87
C GLN A 67 0.08 -31.92 0.75
N ARG A 68 -0.92 -32.34 1.54
CA ARG A 68 -2.23 -31.69 1.58
C ARG A 68 -2.12 -30.27 2.13
N VAL A 69 -1.45 -30.11 3.27
CA VAL A 69 -1.23 -28.79 3.89
C VAL A 69 -0.46 -27.86 2.95
N GLU A 70 0.61 -28.35 2.32
CA GLU A 70 1.37 -27.57 1.33
C GLU A 70 0.50 -27.13 0.15
N THR A 71 -0.38 -28.01 -0.35
CA THR A 71 -1.28 -27.69 -1.46
C THR A 71 -2.30 -26.63 -1.05
N THR A 72 -2.91 -26.77 0.13
CA THR A 72 -3.86 -25.78 0.66
C THR A 72 -3.18 -24.42 0.86
N LEU A 73 -2.01 -24.37 1.50
CA LEU A 73 -1.27 -23.13 1.71
C LEU A 73 -0.87 -22.45 0.38
N LYS A 74 -0.45 -23.22 -0.63
CA LYS A 74 -0.18 -22.67 -1.98
C LYS A 74 -1.44 -22.07 -2.61
N SER A 75 -2.60 -22.69 -2.42
CA SER A 75 -3.88 -22.14 -2.90
C SER A 75 -4.24 -20.85 -2.17
N ASP A 76 -4.14 -20.83 -0.84
CA ASP A 76 -4.46 -19.64 -0.03
C ASP A 76 -3.56 -18.45 -0.37
N ILE A 77 -2.26 -18.70 -0.59
CA ILE A 77 -1.31 -17.66 -1.04
C ILE A 77 -1.73 -17.09 -2.41
N ARG A 78 -2.09 -17.96 -3.37
CA ARG A 78 -2.55 -17.53 -4.69
C ARG A 78 -3.82 -16.70 -4.61
N ASP A 79 -4.76 -17.07 -3.75
CA ASP A 79 -6.01 -16.32 -3.56
C ASP A 79 -5.75 -14.95 -2.90
N LEU A 80 -4.80 -14.88 -1.98
CA LEU A 80 -4.34 -13.61 -1.40
C LEU A 80 -3.66 -12.71 -2.45
N ASP A 81 -2.80 -13.26 -3.31
CA ASP A 81 -2.17 -12.51 -4.41
C ASP A 81 -3.24 -11.89 -5.33
N ILE A 82 -4.26 -12.66 -5.71
CA ILE A 82 -5.37 -12.17 -6.54
C ILE A 82 -6.14 -11.04 -5.84
N LYS A 83 -6.40 -11.17 -4.53
CA LYS A 83 -7.06 -10.11 -3.74
C LYS A 83 -6.20 -8.85 -3.68
N ILE A 84 -4.90 -8.99 -3.48
CA ILE A 84 -3.95 -7.86 -3.46
C ILE A 84 -3.95 -7.14 -4.81
N ASP A 85 -3.89 -7.87 -5.92
CA ASP A 85 -3.91 -7.28 -7.26
C ASP A 85 -5.24 -6.56 -7.56
N THR A 86 -6.36 -7.11 -7.09
CA THR A 86 -7.68 -6.48 -7.20
C THR A 86 -7.73 -5.15 -6.44
N VAL A 87 -7.29 -5.15 -5.18
CA VAL A 87 -7.24 -3.92 -4.35
C VAL A 87 -6.30 -2.88 -4.97
N ARG A 88 -5.11 -3.30 -5.43
CA ARG A 88 -4.14 -2.42 -6.09
C ARG A 88 -4.73 -1.76 -7.34
N SER A 89 -5.46 -2.55 -8.15
CA SER A 89 -6.11 -2.06 -9.36
C SER A 89 -7.23 -1.06 -9.05
N GLY A 90 -8.03 -1.34 -8.01
CA GLY A 90 -9.05 -0.41 -7.51
C GLY A 90 -8.46 0.93 -7.07
N LEU A 91 -7.43 0.89 -6.20
CA LEU A 91 -6.76 2.11 -5.73
C LEU A 91 -6.14 2.92 -6.87
N LYS A 92 -5.56 2.25 -7.88
CA LYS A 92 -5.03 2.94 -9.08
C LYS A 92 -6.12 3.67 -9.86
N SER A 93 -7.31 3.06 -9.97
CA SER A 93 -8.46 3.70 -10.62
C SER A 93 -8.96 4.90 -9.82
N ASP A 94 -9.04 4.77 -8.49
CA ASP A 94 -9.48 5.86 -7.61
C ASP A 94 -8.54 7.06 -7.67
N ILE A 95 -7.21 6.83 -7.65
CA ILE A 95 -6.20 7.88 -7.81
C ILE A 95 -6.39 8.61 -9.14
N LYS A 96 -6.53 7.87 -10.26
CA LYS A 96 -6.79 8.48 -11.57
C LYS A 96 -8.09 9.28 -11.58
N GLY A 97 -9.11 8.81 -10.87
CA GLY A 97 -10.38 9.53 -10.70
C GLY A 97 -10.23 10.84 -9.93
N LEU A 98 -9.35 10.87 -8.92
CA LEU A 98 -9.01 12.08 -8.17
C LEU A 98 -8.19 13.05 -9.02
N ASP A 99 -7.19 12.58 -9.77
CA ASP A 99 -6.38 13.41 -10.68
C ASP A 99 -7.29 14.15 -11.68
N ASN A 100 -8.21 13.45 -12.34
CA ASN A 100 -9.16 14.06 -13.26
C ASN A 100 -10.05 15.13 -12.60
N LYS A 101 -10.44 14.91 -11.33
CA LYS A 101 -11.23 15.88 -10.55
C LYS A 101 -10.41 17.13 -10.23
N ILE A 102 -9.13 16.95 -9.88
CA ILE A 102 -8.20 18.06 -9.63
C ILE A 102 -8.04 18.88 -10.91
N ASP A 103 -7.75 18.25 -12.04
CA ASP A 103 -7.62 18.93 -13.34
C ASP A 103 -8.89 19.72 -13.71
N THR A 104 -10.06 19.15 -13.44
CA THR A 104 -11.34 19.82 -13.69
C THR A 104 -11.52 21.06 -12.80
N VAL A 105 -11.18 20.95 -11.51
CA VAL A 105 -11.25 22.08 -10.58
C VAL A 105 -10.25 23.17 -10.97
N GLU A 106 -9.03 22.82 -11.34
CA GLU A 106 -8.00 23.75 -11.79
C GLU A 106 -8.46 24.53 -13.02
N ASN A 107 -8.95 23.84 -14.05
CA ASN A 107 -9.47 24.48 -15.27
C ASN A 107 -10.64 25.42 -15.00
N ASN A 108 -11.56 25.02 -14.11
CA ASN A 108 -12.69 25.85 -13.70
C ASN A 108 -12.24 27.11 -12.95
N LEU A 109 -11.22 26.99 -12.08
CA LEU A 109 -10.66 28.12 -11.37
C LEU A 109 -9.94 29.08 -12.32
N ASN A 110 -9.11 28.57 -13.22
CA ASN A 110 -8.43 29.38 -14.24
C ASN A 110 -9.44 30.17 -15.07
N THR A 111 -10.49 29.51 -15.58
CA THR A 111 -11.56 30.17 -16.35
C THR A 111 -12.26 31.28 -15.56
N LYS A 112 -12.56 31.04 -14.27
CA LYS A 112 -13.18 32.05 -13.39
C LYS A 112 -12.26 33.23 -13.13
N ILE A 113 -10.97 32.97 -12.93
CA ILE A 113 -9.95 34.00 -12.72
C ILE A 113 -9.83 34.86 -13.98
N ASP A 114 -9.67 34.25 -15.16
CA ASP A 114 -9.58 34.96 -16.44
C ASP A 114 -10.82 35.83 -16.70
N THR A 115 -12.02 35.28 -16.44
CA THR A 115 -13.27 36.04 -16.56
C THR A 115 -13.27 37.27 -15.65
N LYS A 116 -12.81 37.14 -14.40
CA LYS A 116 -12.76 38.26 -13.45
C LYS A 116 -11.70 39.29 -13.80
N PHE A 117 -10.55 38.88 -14.33
CA PHE A 117 -9.56 39.81 -14.87
C PHE A 117 -10.12 40.61 -16.05
N ASN A 118 -10.76 39.96 -17.02
CA ASN A 118 -11.38 40.63 -18.16
C ASN A 118 -12.48 41.63 -17.75
N GLU A 119 -13.30 41.27 -16.75
CA GLU A 119 -14.30 42.18 -16.18
C GLU A 119 -13.66 43.42 -15.54
N LEU A 120 -12.53 43.23 -14.84
CA LEU A 120 -11.78 44.34 -14.21
C LEU A 120 -11.11 45.23 -15.25
N ASP A 121 -10.43 44.66 -16.24
CA ASP A 121 -9.81 45.42 -17.33
C ASP A 121 -10.83 46.27 -18.07
N THR A 122 -12.01 45.70 -18.38
CA THR A 122 -13.12 46.43 -19.00
C THR A 122 -13.57 47.62 -18.15
N LYS A 123 -13.71 47.44 -16.82
CA LYS A 123 -14.07 48.54 -15.91
C LYS A 123 -13.00 49.62 -15.85
N ILE A 124 -11.73 49.24 -15.85
CA ILE A 124 -10.60 50.17 -15.85
C ILE A 124 -10.61 50.99 -17.15
N ASP A 125 -10.81 50.35 -18.30
CA ASP A 125 -10.85 51.02 -19.60
C ASP A 125 -12.01 52.02 -19.68
N VAL A 126 -13.21 51.64 -19.22
CA VAL A 126 -14.37 52.55 -19.13
C VAL A 126 -14.05 53.76 -18.27
N ASN A 127 -13.55 53.55 -17.05
CA ASN A 127 -13.19 54.64 -16.14
C ASN A 127 -12.11 55.56 -16.73
N LYS A 128 -11.12 55.00 -17.44
CA LYS A 128 -10.08 55.76 -18.13
C LYS A 128 -10.65 56.61 -19.26
N MET A 129 -11.59 56.08 -20.05
CA MET A 129 -12.29 56.83 -21.10
C MET A 129 -13.11 57.99 -20.52
N GLU A 130 -13.88 57.73 -19.45
CA GLU A 130 -14.67 58.75 -18.77
C GLU A 130 -13.78 59.88 -18.22
N LEU A 131 -12.69 59.53 -17.52
CA LEU A 131 -11.75 60.51 -16.98
C LEU A 131 -11.10 61.34 -18.10
N ASN A 132 -10.67 60.71 -19.19
CA ASN A 132 -10.09 61.41 -20.34
C ASN A 132 -11.10 62.37 -21.00
N SER A 133 -12.37 61.97 -21.10
CA SER A 133 -13.43 62.84 -21.61
C SER A 133 -13.63 64.07 -20.73
N ILE A 134 -13.71 63.87 -19.40
CA ILE A 134 -13.84 64.95 -18.41
C ILE A 134 -12.63 65.90 -18.49
N LEU A 135 -11.41 65.37 -18.54
CA LEU A 135 -10.19 66.17 -18.64
C LEU A 135 -10.15 67.00 -19.94
N ARG A 136 -10.56 66.41 -21.07
CA ARG A 136 -10.65 67.13 -22.35
C ARG A 136 -11.65 68.28 -22.29
N LEU A 137 -12.83 68.08 -21.68
CA LEU A 137 -13.82 69.14 -21.48
C LEU A 137 -13.27 70.27 -20.60
N HIS A 138 -12.64 69.94 -19.47
CA HIS A 138 -12.02 70.94 -18.61
C HIS A 138 -10.89 71.70 -19.31
N GLY A 139 -10.03 71.00 -20.06
CA GLY A 139 -8.99 71.63 -20.88
C GLY A 139 -9.57 72.62 -21.89
N TRP A 140 -10.67 72.26 -22.56
CA TRP A 140 -11.41 73.17 -23.45
C TRP A 140 -11.96 74.40 -22.72
N MET A 141 -12.62 74.20 -21.57
CA MET A 141 -13.17 75.28 -20.75
C MET A 141 -12.09 76.24 -20.23
N PHE A 142 -10.94 75.72 -19.79
CA PHE A 142 -9.83 76.56 -19.38
C PHE A 142 -9.24 77.34 -20.55
N GLY A 143 -9.17 76.75 -21.75
CA GLY A 143 -8.74 77.45 -22.96
C GLY A 143 -9.62 78.66 -23.29
N THR A 144 -10.96 78.51 -23.21
CA THR A 144 -11.87 79.64 -23.45
C THR A 144 -11.78 80.69 -22.35
N LEU A 145 -11.67 80.27 -21.08
CA LEU A 145 -11.49 81.17 -19.95
C LEU A 145 -10.20 81.98 -20.06
N ILE A 146 -9.07 81.34 -20.40
CA ILE A 146 -7.78 82.01 -20.61
C ILE A 146 -7.89 83.03 -21.75
N THR A 147 -8.47 82.63 -22.88
CA THR A 147 -8.61 83.51 -24.06
C THR A 147 -9.45 84.75 -23.74
N LEU A 148 -10.55 84.58 -23.00
CA LEU A 148 -11.40 85.69 -22.57
C LEU A 148 -10.65 86.65 -21.64
N ASN A 149 -9.93 86.13 -20.63
CA ASN A 149 -9.16 86.94 -19.70
C ASN A 149 -8.04 87.73 -20.41
N ILE A 150 -7.32 87.11 -21.36
CA ILE A 150 -6.30 87.79 -22.18
C ILE A 150 -6.93 88.91 -23.01
N GLY A 151 -8.07 88.67 -23.66
CA GLY A 151 -8.77 89.67 -24.46
C GLY A 151 -9.22 90.90 -23.66
N ILE A 152 -9.76 90.68 -22.45
CA ILE A 152 -10.14 91.75 -21.53
C ILE A 152 -8.89 92.55 -21.10
N PHE A 153 -7.81 91.86 -20.72
CA PHE A 153 -6.55 92.51 -20.32
C PHE A 153 -5.96 93.39 -21.42
N LEU A 154 -5.90 92.90 -22.66
CA LEU A 154 -5.42 93.67 -23.82
C LEU A 154 -6.29 94.91 -24.09
N THR A 155 -7.61 94.77 -23.98
CA THR A 155 -8.55 95.90 -24.15
C THR A 155 -8.33 96.97 -23.10
N LEU A 156 -8.17 96.58 -21.83
CA LEU A 156 -7.87 97.49 -20.72
C LEU A 156 -6.52 98.20 -20.91
N MET A 157 -5.48 97.47 -21.30
CA MET A 157 -4.16 98.06 -21.60
C MET A 157 -4.24 99.11 -22.71
N SER A 158 -5.03 98.86 -23.76
CA SER A 158 -5.25 99.82 -24.84
C SER A 158 -5.92 101.11 -24.35
N ILE A 159 -6.94 100.98 -23.49
CA ILE A 159 -7.62 102.13 -22.87
C ILE A 159 -6.65 102.94 -22.01
N VAL A 160 -5.86 102.28 -21.15
CA VAL A 160 -4.86 102.94 -20.29
C VAL A 160 -3.82 103.69 -21.14
N TYR A 161 -3.29 103.05 -22.18
CA TYR A 161 -2.32 103.67 -23.09
C TYR A 161 -2.89 104.92 -23.78
N SER A 162 -4.14 104.85 -24.23
CA SER A 162 -4.87 105.99 -24.84
C SER A 162 -5.07 107.15 -23.86
N LEU A 163 -5.32 106.86 -22.58
CA LEU A 163 -5.47 107.88 -21.54
C LEU A 163 -4.15 108.55 -21.16
N LEU A 164 -3.02 107.81 -21.18
CA LEU A 164 -1.70 108.33 -20.81
C LEU A 164 -1.02 109.15 -21.92
N ASN A 165 -1.37 108.94 -23.19
CA ASN A 165 -0.81 109.67 -24.34
C ASN A 165 -1.64 110.89 -24.79
N LYS A 166 -2.60 111.35 -23.98
CA LYS A 166 -3.27 112.65 -24.13
C LYS A 166 -2.53 113.71 -23.34
#